data_AF-A0AA47GVJ4-F1
#
_entry.id   AF-A0AA47GVJ4-F1
#
_cell.length_a   1.000
_cell.length_b   1.000
_cell.length_c   1.000
_cell.angle_alpha   90.00
_cell.angle_beta   90.00
_cell.angle_gamma   90.00
#
_symmetry.space_group_name_H-M   'P 1'
#
loop_
_entity.id
_entity.type
_entity.pdbx_description
1 polymer ?
#
loop_
_entity_poly.entity_id
_entity_poly.type
_entity_poly.pdbx_seq_one_letter_code
_entity_poly.pdbx_strand_id
1 'polypeptide(L)'
;MFRKLLFFVVLISAAVFAWSQSLQDNEFYTKMVELRDMSREAFEEGDYAEAKRLALESQSYSERSEAWIEERLAAFRASAGLNQLKNLLDQVASWGAETKHPKVFAEGTDYYNKAYAEFHNDENYVQSFKTSRSGMEVLTKIVAITDVETPAYYVVRLLPGNTDCLWNIAGYDFIYNDPSKWRAIYDANESAMPEADNPHLILPGMILEIPSVSGETRSGTWQDGIVK
;
A
#
# COMPACT_ATOMS: atom_id res chain seq x y z
N MET A 1 -8.15 60.64 -24.63
CA MET A 1 -7.03 60.00 -23.89
C MET A 1 -7.66 58.98 -22.94
N PHE A 2 -7.20 57.72 -22.98
CA PHE A 2 -7.45 56.58 -22.05
C PHE A 2 -8.91 56.08 -21.90
N ARG A 3 -9.35 55.03 -22.62
CA ARG A 3 -9.12 53.56 -22.48
C ARG A 3 -9.65 52.92 -21.17
N LYS A 4 -10.71 52.12 -21.36
CA LYS A 4 -11.03 50.80 -20.77
C LYS A 4 -11.12 50.67 -19.24
N LEU A 5 -12.30 50.29 -18.74
CA LEU A 5 -12.42 49.26 -17.70
C LEU A 5 -13.70 48.46 -17.91
N LEU A 6 -13.55 47.29 -18.50
CA LEU A 6 -14.54 46.22 -18.63
C LEU A 6 -13.81 44.96 -18.15
N PHE A 7 -14.57 44.02 -17.58
CA PHE A 7 -14.18 42.71 -17.04
C PHE A 7 -13.85 42.67 -15.54
N PHE A 8 -14.78 42.10 -14.76
CA PHE A 8 -14.48 41.02 -13.82
C PHE A 8 -15.77 40.28 -13.41
N VAL A 9 -16.38 39.53 -14.33
CA VAL A 9 -17.38 38.48 -13.99
C VAL A 9 -17.23 37.33 -14.99
N VAL A 10 -16.13 36.60 -14.95
CA VAL A 10 -16.04 35.23 -15.50
C VAL A 10 -14.89 34.53 -14.78
N LEU A 11 -15.15 33.80 -13.69
CA LEU A 11 -14.20 32.83 -13.12
C LEU A 11 -14.83 31.93 -12.04
N ILE A 12 -16.04 31.41 -12.26
CA ILE A 12 -16.59 30.32 -11.42
C ILE A 12 -17.14 29.14 -12.27
N SER A 13 -17.12 29.21 -13.60
CA SER A 13 -17.62 28.11 -14.47
C SER A 13 -16.57 27.06 -14.86
N ALA A 14 -15.29 27.23 -14.55
CA ALA A 14 -14.23 26.35 -15.05
C ALA A 14 -13.98 25.07 -14.20
N ALA A 15 -14.55 24.96 -12.99
CA ALA A 15 -14.28 23.84 -12.10
C ALA A 15 -15.21 22.62 -12.28
N VAL A 16 -16.28 22.73 -13.10
CA VAL A 16 -17.23 21.63 -13.32
C VAL A 16 -16.89 20.79 -14.57
N PHE A 17 -16.01 21.27 -15.45
CA PHE A 17 -15.69 20.58 -16.71
C PHE A 17 -14.73 19.39 -16.59
N ALA A 18 -14.02 19.22 -15.47
CA ALA A 18 -13.07 18.11 -15.32
C ALA A 18 -13.75 16.74 -15.17
N TRP A 19 -15.06 16.69 -14.92
CA TRP A 19 -15.83 15.45 -14.75
C TRP A 19 -16.67 15.05 -15.97
N SER A 20 -16.75 15.89 -17.02
CA SER A 20 -17.56 15.58 -18.22
C SER A 20 -16.80 14.83 -19.32
N GLN A 21 -15.47 14.76 -19.25
CA GLN A 21 -14.66 14.16 -20.33
C GLN A 21 -14.73 12.62 -20.35
N SER A 22 -14.79 11.96 -19.18
CA SER A 22 -14.72 10.49 -19.13
C SER A 22 -15.96 9.77 -19.68
N LEU A 23 -17.14 10.42 -19.62
CA LEU A 23 -18.39 9.86 -20.16
C LEU A 23 -18.57 10.17 -21.65
N GLN A 24 -17.96 11.25 -22.16
CA GLN A 24 -18.01 11.60 -23.58
C GLN A 24 -17.07 10.75 -24.44
N ASP A 25 -16.02 10.15 -23.87
CA ASP A 25 -15.21 9.13 -24.54
C ASP A 25 -15.93 7.79 -24.71
N ASN A 26 -17.07 7.58 -24.04
CA ASN A 26 -17.88 6.39 -24.20
C ASN A 26 -18.83 6.55 -25.40
N GLU A 27 -18.44 5.97 -26.53
CA GLU A 27 -19.24 5.98 -27.76
C GLU A 27 -20.65 5.38 -27.56
N PHE A 28 -20.79 4.38 -26.67
CA PHE A 28 -22.07 3.74 -26.39
C PHE A 28 -23.00 4.65 -25.61
N TYR A 29 -22.47 5.42 -24.67
CA TYR A 29 -23.24 6.43 -23.94
C TYR A 29 -23.76 7.52 -24.89
N THR A 30 -22.89 8.01 -25.77
CA THR A 30 -23.25 9.03 -26.77
C THR A 30 -24.37 8.52 -27.69
N LYS A 31 -24.22 7.29 -28.23
CA LYS A 31 -25.25 6.67 -29.06
C LYS A 31 -26.55 6.40 -28.32
N MET A 32 -26.48 5.99 -27.04
CA MET A 32 -27.66 5.79 -26.20
C MET A 32 -28.46 7.07 -26.03
N VAL A 33 -27.78 8.21 -25.80
CA VAL A 33 -28.42 9.54 -25.68
C VAL A 33 -29.04 9.97 -27.01
N GLU A 34 -28.30 9.85 -28.12
CA GLU A 34 -28.78 10.18 -29.47
C GLU A 34 -30.07 9.41 -29.82
N LEU A 35 -30.06 8.08 -29.66
CA LEU A 35 -31.21 7.22 -29.95
C LEU A 35 -32.40 7.51 -29.03
N ARG A 36 -32.15 7.84 -27.76
CA ARG A 36 -33.19 8.22 -26.81
C ARG A 36 -33.86 9.53 -27.23
N ASP A 37 -33.07 10.49 -27.71
CA ASP A 37 -33.59 11.79 -28.15
C ASP A 37 -34.37 11.64 -29.47
N MET A 38 -33.88 10.84 -30.43
CA MET A 38 -34.63 10.47 -31.65
C MET A 38 -35.93 9.71 -31.33
N SER A 39 -35.91 8.81 -30.35
CA SER A 39 -37.11 8.08 -29.90
C SER A 39 -38.18 9.03 -29.37
N ARG A 40 -37.77 10.07 -28.64
CA ARG A 40 -38.68 11.11 -28.13
C ARG A 40 -39.29 11.92 -29.26
N GLU A 41 -38.47 12.33 -30.23
CA GLU A 41 -38.94 13.07 -31.41
C GLU A 41 -39.97 12.25 -32.20
N ALA A 42 -39.66 10.98 -32.53
CA ALA A 42 -40.60 10.09 -33.22
C ALA A 42 -41.91 9.89 -32.43
N PHE A 43 -41.84 9.85 -31.10
CA PHE A 43 -43.02 9.75 -30.25
C PHE A 43 -43.88 11.03 -30.32
N GLU A 44 -43.26 12.21 -30.29
CA GLU A 44 -43.92 13.50 -30.40
C GLU A 44 -44.55 13.72 -31.79
N GLU A 45 -43.94 13.18 -32.84
CA GLU A 45 -44.48 13.16 -34.22
C GLU A 45 -45.60 12.12 -34.43
N GLY A 46 -45.82 11.24 -33.45
CA GLY A 46 -46.85 10.20 -33.48
C GLY A 46 -46.44 8.91 -34.19
N ASP A 47 -45.17 8.78 -34.60
CA ASP A 47 -44.60 7.51 -35.09
C ASP A 47 -44.19 6.60 -33.92
N TYR A 48 -45.20 6.02 -33.27
CA TYR A 48 -45.00 5.15 -32.12
C TYR A 48 -44.21 3.86 -32.46
N ALA A 49 -44.26 3.41 -33.72
CA ALA A 49 -43.54 2.21 -34.14
C ALA A 49 -42.03 2.47 -34.17
N GLU A 50 -41.63 3.59 -34.78
CA GLU A 50 -40.24 4.00 -34.82
C GLU A 50 -39.72 4.43 -33.45
N ALA A 51 -40.53 5.17 -32.68
CA ALA A 51 -40.19 5.54 -31.30
C ALA A 51 -39.84 4.30 -30.45
N LYS A 52 -40.64 3.23 -30.56
CA LYS A 52 -40.37 1.96 -29.86
C LYS A 52 -39.08 1.29 -30.34
N ARG A 53 -38.81 1.28 -31.65
CA ARG A 53 -37.59 0.69 -32.22
C ARG A 53 -36.35 1.40 -31.68
N LEU A 54 -36.34 2.73 -31.73
CA LEU A 54 -35.26 3.58 -31.24
C LEU A 54 -35.05 3.44 -29.72
N ALA A 55 -36.14 3.31 -28.96
CA ALA A 55 -36.05 3.07 -27.52
C ALA A 55 -35.38 1.73 -27.18
N LEU A 56 -35.71 0.65 -27.90
CA LEU A 56 -35.07 -0.66 -27.73
C LEU A 56 -33.58 -0.63 -28.11
N GLU A 57 -33.24 0.11 -29.18
CA GLU A 57 -31.85 0.31 -29.59
C GLU A 57 -31.06 1.10 -28.53
N SER A 58 -31.64 2.20 -28.01
CA SER A 58 -31.07 2.99 -26.92
C SER A 58 -30.84 2.14 -25.66
N GLN A 59 -31.76 1.24 -25.32
CA GLN A 59 -31.60 0.29 -24.21
C GLN A 59 -30.39 -0.62 -24.42
N SER A 60 -30.22 -1.21 -25.61
CA SER A 60 -29.05 -2.06 -25.92
C SER A 60 -27.73 -1.28 -25.80
N TYR A 61 -27.70 -0.03 -26.24
CA TYR A 61 -26.52 0.83 -26.07
C TYR A 61 -26.27 1.23 -24.60
N SER A 62 -27.33 1.34 -23.77
CA SER A 62 -27.18 1.53 -22.32
C SER A 62 -26.44 0.36 -21.68
N GLU A 63 -26.84 -0.88 -21.97
CA GLU A 63 -26.21 -2.09 -21.44
C GLU A 63 -24.73 -2.18 -21.86
N ARG A 64 -24.43 -1.87 -23.13
CA ARG A 64 -23.04 -1.81 -23.63
C ARG A 64 -22.23 -0.71 -22.96
N SER A 65 -22.84 0.45 -22.73
CA SER A 65 -22.22 1.55 -22.01
C SER A 65 -21.88 1.17 -20.57
N GLU A 66 -22.78 0.49 -19.87
CA GLU A 66 -22.54 -0.01 -18.51
C GLU A 66 -21.38 -1.01 -18.47
N ALA A 67 -21.39 -2.02 -19.34
CA ALA A 67 -20.30 -3.00 -19.43
C ALA A 67 -18.94 -2.34 -19.73
N TRP A 68 -18.91 -1.36 -20.64
CA TRP A 68 -17.69 -0.60 -20.93
C TRP A 68 -17.21 0.21 -19.72
N ILE A 69 -18.11 0.86 -18.99
CA ILE A 69 -17.78 1.62 -17.78
C ILE A 69 -17.20 0.69 -16.70
N GLU A 70 -17.81 -0.47 -16.50
CA GLU A 70 -17.35 -1.46 -15.52
C GLU A 70 -15.95 -1.97 -15.87
N GLU A 71 -15.71 -2.31 -17.13
CA GLU A 71 -14.39 -2.75 -17.61
C GLU A 71 -13.33 -1.66 -17.41
N ARG A 72 -13.62 -0.42 -17.81
CA ARG A 72 -12.68 0.72 -17.67
C ARG A 72 -12.41 1.05 -16.20
N LEU A 73 -13.42 0.97 -15.34
CA LEU A 73 -13.25 1.15 -13.91
C LEU A 73 -12.41 0.01 -13.30
N ALA A 74 -12.62 -1.22 -13.73
CA ALA A 74 -11.81 -2.36 -13.31
C ALA A 74 -10.35 -2.19 -13.74
N ALA A 75 -10.10 -1.81 -14.99
CA ALA A 75 -8.76 -1.53 -15.52
C ALA A 75 -8.07 -0.41 -14.75
N PHE A 76 -8.79 0.70 -14.49
CA PHE A 76 -8.26 1.81 -13.69
C PHE A 76 -7.85 1.36 -12.28
N ARG A 77 -8.73 0.63 -11.58
CA ARG A 77 -8.46 0.12 -10.24
C ARG A 77 -7.28 -0.85 -10.23
N ALA A 78 -7.23 -1.76 -11.20
CA ALA A 78 -6.15 -2.73 -11.34
C ALA A 78 -4.80 -2.05 -11.60
N SER A 79 -4.77 -1.07 -12.51
CA SER A 79 -3.57 -0.28 -12.77
C SER A 79 -3.11 0.48 -11.53
N ALA A 80 -4.03 1.12 -10.81
CA ALA A 80 -3.72 1.79 -9.54
C ALA A 80 -3.16 0.81 -8.50
N GLY A 81 -3.79 -0.36 -8.33
CA GLY A 81 -3.33 -1.40 -7.41
C GLY A 81 -1.95 -1.96 -7.76
N LEU A 82 -1.68 -2.20 -9.05
CA LEU A 82 -0.37 -2.64 -9.53
C LEU A 82 0.72 -1.62 -9.25
N ASN A 83 0.45 -0.35 -9.54
CA ASN A 83 1.39 0.74 -9.27
C ASN A 83 1.65 0.88 -7.76
N GLN A 84 0.63 0.74 -6.92
CA GLN A 84 0.80 0.75 -5.47
C GLN A 84 1.66 -0.42 -4.98
N LEU A 85 1.41 -1.64 -5.46
CA LEU A 85 2.21 -2.80 -5.11
C LEU A 85 3.67 -2.65 -5.58
N LYS A 86 3.89 -2.17 -6.81
CA LYS A 86 5.22 -1.87 -7.36
C LYS A 86 5.97 -0.88 -6.47
N ASN A 87 5.34 0.23 -6.11
CA ASN A 87 5.95 1.25 -5.27
C ASN A 87 6.31 0.70 -3.88
N LEU A 88 5.44 -0.15 -3.31
CA LEU A 88 5.71 -0.80 -2.03
C LEU A 88 6.90 -1.77 -2.14
N LEU A 89 6.99 -2.56 -3.21
CA LEU A 89 8.15 -3.42 -3.48
C LEU A 89 9.45 -2.61 -3.55
N ASP A 90 9.46 -1.51 -4.31
CA ASP A 90 10.63 -0.65 -4.44
C ASP A 90 11.01 -0.01 -3.10
N GLN A 91 10.01 0.39 -2.31
CA GLN A 91 10.22 0.93 -0.97
C GLN A 91 10.86 -0.11 -0.04
N VAL A 92 10.29 -1.31 0.08
CA VAL A 92 10.86 -2.34 0.98
C VAL A 92 12.22 -2.84 0.48
N ALA A 93 12.45 -2.89 -0.83
CA ALA A 93 13.75 -3.19 -1.41
C ALA A 93 14.80 -2.15 -0.98
N SER A 94 14.45 -0.85 -0.98
CA SER A 94 15.34 0.23 -0.52
C SER A 94 15.76 0.09 0.94
N TRP A 95 14.96 -0.60 1.77
CA TRP A 95 15.28 -0.90 3.16
C TRP A 95 16.12 -2.17 3.33
N GLY A 96 16.45 -2.85 2.23
CA GLY A 96 17.20 -4.11 2.22
C GLY A 96 16.34 -5.35 2.47
N ALA A 97 15.03 -5.31 2.19
CA ALA A 97 14.14 -6.45 2.44
C ALA A 97 14.58 -7.75 1.72
N GLU A 98 15.28 -7.63 0.60
CA GLU A 98 15.83 -8.78 -0.15
C GLU A 98 16.75 -9.65 0.70
N THR A 99 17.57 -9.04 1.56
CA THR A 99 18.51 -9.77 2.43
C THR A 99 17.90 -10.07 3.80
N LYS A 100 17.10 -9.13 4.32
CA LYS A 100 16.55 -9.16 5.68
C LYS A 100 15.32 -10.05 5.79
N HIS A 101 14.44 -9.99 4.79
CA HIS A 101 13.16 -10.69 4.76
C HIS A 101 12.98 -11.44 3.43
N PRO A 102 13.93 -12.30 3.01
CA PRO A 102 13.97 -12.88 1.67
C PRO A 102 12.70 -13.65 1.31
N LYS A 103 12.12 -14.37 2.28
CA LYS A 103 10.88 -15.15 2.06
C LYS A 103 9.68 -14.26 1.77
N VAL A 104 9.47 -13.22 2.59
CA VAL A 104 8.33 -12.30 2.46
C VAL A 104 8.48 -11.42 1.22
N PHE A 105 9.72 -10.98 0.93
CA PHE A 105 10.02 -10.22 -0.27
C PHE A 105 9.81 -11.03 -1.55
N ALA A 106 10.25 -12.29 -1.58
CA ALA A 106 10.02 -13.19 -2.71
C ALA A 106 8.52 -13.44 -2.93
N GLU A 107 7.76 -13.71 -1.86
CA GLU A 107 6.30 -13.89 -1.94
C GLU A 107 5.60 -12.65 -2.50
N GLY A 108 5.94 -11.44 -2.01
CA GLY A 108 5.39 -10.20 -2.54
C GLY A 108 5.75 -9.95 -4.01
N THR A 109 6.95 -10.34 -4.43
CA THR A 109 7.40 -10.28 -5.83
C THR A 109 6.59 -11.23 -6.72
N ASP A 110 6.30 -12.44 -6.24
CA ASP A 110 5.46 -13.40 -6.96
C ASP A 110 4.03 -12.87 -7.16
N TYR A 111 3.45 -12.25 -6.12
CA TYR A 111 2.15 -11.57 -6.24
C TYR A 111 2.17 -10.46 -7.29
N TYR A 112 3.24 -9.65 -7.33
CA TYR A 112 3.37 -8.60 -8.34
C TYR A 112 3.46 -9.18 -9.76
N ASN A 113 4.31 -10.18 -9.98
CA ASN A 113 4.46 -10.83 -11.28
C ASN A 113 3.15 -11.46 -11.76
N LYS A 114 2.42 -12.10 -10.85
CA LYS A 114 1.10 -12.67 -11.13
C LYS A 114 0.08 -11.59 -11.48
N ALA A 115 -0.03 -10.53 -10.67
CA ALA A 115 -0.96 -9.43 -10.92
C ALA A 115 -0.64 -8.70 -12.24
N TYR A 116 0.65 -8.59 -12.59
CA TYR A 116 1.12 -8.01 -13.83
C TYR A 116 0.68 -8.84 -15.04
N ALA A 117 0.83 -10.16 -14.99
CA ALA A 117 0.34 -11.07 -16.03
C ALA A 117 -1.18 -11.01 -16.16
N GLU A 118 -1.91 -11.01 -15.05
CA GLU A 118 -3.38 -10.90 -15.03
C GLU A 118 -3.86 -9.58 -15.67
N PHE A 119 -3.09 -8.49 -15.56
CA PHE A 119 -3.42 -7.21 -16.17
C PHE A 119 -3.05 -7.14 -17.66
N HIS A 120 -1.81 -7.49 -17.99
CA HIS A 120 -1.24 -7.24 -19.33
C HIS A 120 -1.44 -8.38 -20.32
N ASN A 121 -1.52 -9.62 -19.84
CA ASN A 121 -1.62 -10.79 -20.71
C ASN A 121 -3.06 -11.32 -20.76
N ASP A 122 -3.73 -11.37 -19.61
CA ASP A 122 -5.06 -11.98 -19.50
C ASP A 122 -6.21 -10.96 -19.53
N GLU A 123 -5.89 -9.65 -19.41
CA GLU A 123 -6.87 -8.55 -19.27
C GLU A 123 -7.91 -8.77 -18.16
N ASN A 124 -7.55 -9.59 -17.16
CA ASN A 124 -8.40 -9.91 -16.01
C ASN A 124 -8.20 -8.88 -14.90
N TYR A 125 -8.69 -7.66 -15.15
CA TYR A 125 -8.47 -6.51 -14.27
C TYR A 125 -9.00 -6.72 -12.85
N VAL A 126 -10.17 -7.36 -12.69
CA VAL A 126 -10.74 -7.63 -11.37
C VAL A 126 -9.83 -8.54 -10.55
N GLN A 127 -9.27 -9.58 -11.18
CA GLN A 127 -8.36 -10.49 -10.51
C GLN A 127 -7.01 -9.81 -10.23
N SER A 128 -6.45 -9.09 -11.19
CA SER A 128 -5.21 -8.32 -11.01
C SER A 128 -5.29 -7.35 -9.82
N PHE A 129 -6.41 -6.64 -9.66
CA PHE A 129 -6.62 -5.77 -8.50
C PHE A 129 -6.62 -6.53 -7.18
N LYS A 130 -7.30 -7.69 -7.12
CA LYS A 130 -7.33 -8.54 -5.91
C LYS A 130 -5.93 -9.09 -5.59
N THR A 131 -5.24 -9.64 -6.58
CA THR A 131 -3.89 -10.18 -6.44
C THR A 131 -2.91 -9.08 -5.98
N SER A 132 -3.02 -7.88 -6.54
CA SER A 132 -2.22 -6.72 -6.12
C SER A 132 -2.42 -6.41 -4.63
N ARG A 133 -3.68 -6.39 -4.16
CA ARG A 133 -4.00 -6.18 -2.75
C ARG A 133 -3.42 -7.26 -1.84
N SER A 134 -3.53 -8.54 -2.23
CA SER A 134 -2.92 -9.63 -1.47
C SER A 134 -1.40 -9.50 -1.38
N GLY A 135 -0.74 -9.09 -2.47
CA GLY A 135 0.69 -8.76 -2.45
C GLY A 135 1.04 -7.63 -1.48
N MET A 136 0.22 -6.57 -1.44
CA MET A 136 0.40 -5.46 -0.50
C MET A 136 0.25 -5.91 0.96
N GLU A 137 -0.72 -6.78 1.26
CA GLU A 137 -0.93 -7.34 2.60
C GLU A 137 0.27 -8.17 3.07
N VAL A 138 0.90 -8.92 2.17
CA VAL A 138 2.14 -9.66 2.46
C VAL A 138 3.28 -8.69 2.79
N LEU A 139 3.50 -7.69 1.94
CA LEU A 139 4.61 -6.74 2.10
C LEU A 139 4.44 -5.78 3.28
N THR A 140 3.21 -5.50 3.71
CA THR A 140 2.94 -4.68 4.90
C THR A 140 3.55 -5.30 6.17
N LYS A 141 3.75 -6.63 6.20
CA LYS A 141 4.45 -7.30 7.31
C LYS A 141 5.90 -6.84 7.44
N ILE A 142 6.56 -6.46 6.33
CA ILE A 142 7.92 -5.92 6.34
C ILE A 142 7.92 -4.51 6.93
N VAL A 143 6.98 -3.66 6.50
CA VAL A 143 6.83 -2.28 7.00
C VAL A 143 6.63 -2.25 8.51
N ALA A 144 5.73 -3.11 9.02
CA ALA A 144 5.44 -3.20 10.46
C ALA A 144 6.66 -3.63 11.29
N ILE A 145 7.59 -4.38 10.73
CA ILE A 145 8.85 -4.77 11.40
C ILE A 145 9.86 -3.63 11.38
N THR A 146 9.91 -2.85 10.29
CA THR A 146 10.89 -1.76 10.12
C THR A 146 10.57 -0.49 10.90
N ASP A 147 9.31 -0.24 11.28
CA ASP A 147 8.87 1.00 11.96
C ASP A 147 9.04 0.98 13.49
N VAL A 148 9.37 -0.18 14.06
CA VAL A 148 9.76 -0.24 15.48
C VAL A 148 11.18 0.32 15.56
N GLU A 149 11.37 1.44 16.28
CA GLU A 149 12.69 1.95 16.65
C GLU A 149 13.44 0.88 17.44
N THR A 150 14.15 0.01 16.71
CA THR A 150 14.91 -1.09 17.31
C THR A 150 16.29 -0.55 17.67
N PRO A 151 16.63 -0.44 18.96
CA PRO A 151 17.88 0.15 19.40
C PRO A 151 19.05 -0.78 19.09
N ALA A 152 20.17 -0.22 18.65
CA ALA A 152 21.41 -0.99 18.47
C ALA A 152 22.07 -1.33 19.80
N TYR A 153 21.81 -0.53 20.83
CA TYR A 153 22.36 -0.70 22.15
C TYR A 153 21.28 -0.61 23.23
N TYR A 154 21.41 -1.40 24.29
CA TYR A 154 20.52 -1.38 25.44
C TYR A 154 21.31 -1.14 26.72
N VAL A 155 20.90 -0.16 27.52
CA VAL A 155 21.50 0.08 28.85
C VAL A 155 20.75 -0.75 29.90
N VAL A 156 21.46 -1.71 30.51
CA VAL A 156 20.90 -2.60 31.55
C VAL A 156 20.38 -1.77 32.73
N ARG A 157 19.11 -1.97 33.11
CA ARG A 157 18.50 -1.24 34.22
C ARG A 157 18.59 -1.99 35.54
N LEU A 158 18.62 -1.22 36.61
CA LEU A 158 18.36 -1.73 37.95
C LEU A 158 16.86 -1.59 38.25
N LEU A 159 16.12 -2.70 38.15
CA LEU A 159 14.70 -2.75 38.50
C LEU A 159 14.50 -3.64 39.73
N PRO A 160 14.15 -3.07 40.90
CA PRO A 160 13.84 -3.87 42.10
C PRO A 160 12.66 -4.81 41.84
N GLY A 161 12.89 -6.12 41.91
CA GLY A 161 11.86 -7.16 41.77
C GLY A 161 11.70 -7.77 40.38
N ASN A 162 12.15 -7.09 39.32
CA ASN A 162 12.20 -7.63 37.96
C ASN A 162 13.46 -7.14 37.24
N THR A 163 14.61 -7.57 37.75
CA THR A 163 15.91 -7.15 37.24
C THR A 163 16.04 -7.54 35.77
N ASP A 164 16.67 -6.67 34.99
CA ASP A 164 17.01 -7.01 33.62
C ASP A 164 17.94 -8.24 33.63
N CYS A 165 17.61 -9.22 32.80
CA CYS A 165 18.43 -10.37 32.46
C CYS A 165 18.34 -10.56 30.95
N LEU A 166 19.28 -11.28 30.33
CA LEU A 166 19.32 -11.42 28.87
C LEU A 166 17.99 -11.97 28.29
N TRP A 167 17.32 -12.86 29.04
CA TRP A 167 16.00 -13.38 28.68
C TRP A 167 14.92 -12.29 28.65
N ASN A 168 14.83 -11.47 29.70
CA ASN A 168 13.85 -10.39 29.78
C ASN A 168 14.14 -9.30 28.73
N ILE A 169 15.41 -8.97 28.53
CA ILE A 169 15.84 -7.99 27.51
C ILE A 169 15.43 -8.46 26.12
N ALA A 170 15.69 -9.73 25.78
CA ALA A 170 15.26 -10.30 24.50
C ALA A 170 13.72 -10.33 24.35
N GLY A 171 12.99 -10.44 25.46
CA GLY A 171 11.54 -10.47 25.48
C GLY A 171 10.84 -9.15 25.20
N TYR A 172 11.53 -8.00 25.29
CA TYR A 172 10.91 -6.71 24.97
C TYR A 172 10.52 -6.64 23.49
N ASP A 173 9.35 -6.07 23.22
CA ASP A 173 8.81 -5.89 21.87
C ASP A 173 9.73 -5.07 20.95
N PHE A 174 10.35 -4.03 21.50
CA PHE A 174 11.33 -3.18 20.81
C PHE A 174 12.73 -3.81 20.68
N ILE A 175 12.99 -4.97 21.29
CA ILE A 175 14.25 -5.72 21.14
C ILE A 175 14.07 -6.88 20.16
N TYR A 176 13.46 -7.99 20.59
CA TYR A 176 13.19 -9.14 19.71
C TYR A 176 11.75 -9.66 19.79
N ASN A 177 10.96 -9.22 20.77
CA ASN A 177 9.67 -9.79 21.15
C ASN A 177 9.72 -11.32 21.35
N ASP A 178 10.91 -11.85 21.70
CA ASP A 178 11.17 -13.28 21.77
C ASP A 178 12.30 -13.54 22.78
N PRO A 179 11.95 -13.92 24.01
CA PRO A 179 12.92 -14.18 25.06
C PRO A 179 13.92 -15.30 24.71
N SER A 180 13.59 -16.22 23.80
CA SER A 180 14.46 -17.33 23.43
C SER A 180 15.71 -16.89 22.67
N LYS A 181 15.73 -15.65 22.14
CA LYS A 181 16.84 -15.05 21.40
C LYS A 181 17.91 -14.41 22.28
N TRP A 182 17.84 -14.57 23.60
CA TRP A 182 18.82 -14.04 24.54
C TRP A 182 20.27 -14.43 24.22
N ARG A 183 20.51 -15.61 23.62
CA ARG A 183 21.84 -16.08 23.23
C ARG A 183 22.51 -15.16 22.21
N ALA A 184 21.75 -14.58 21.28
CA ALA A 184 22.31 -13.64 20.31
C ALA A 184 22.90 -12.42 21.01
N ILE A 185 22.25 -11.92 22.07
CA ILE A 185 22.77 -10.82 22.89
C ILE A 185 24.04 -11.25 23.61
N TYR A 186 24.05 -12.44 24.20
CA TYR A 186 25.23 -12.97 24.88
C TYR A 186 26.43 -13.08 23.94
N ASP A 187 26.26 -13.76 22.80
CA ASP A 187 27.34 -14.04 21.85
C ASP A 187 27.97 -12.75 21.32
N ALA A 188 27.17 -11.70 21.09
CA ALA A 188 27.68 -10.40 20.65
C ALA A 188 28.43 -9.62 21.75
N ASN A 189 28.15 -9.90 23.02
CA ASN A 189 28.68 -9.14 24.16
C ASN A 189 29.61 -9.97 25.07
N GLU A 190 29.91 -11.22 24.72
CA GLU A 190 30.66 -12.17 25.56
C GLU A 190 31.99 -11.56 26.08
N SER A 191 32.71 -10.87 25.20
CA SER A 191 33.97 -10.19 25.54
C SER A 191 33.84 -9.02 26.54
N ALA A 192 32.64 -8.46 26.68
CA ALA A 192 32.33 -7.36 27.59
C ALA A 192 31.63 -7.84 28.88
N MET A 193 31.37 -9.15 29.01
CA MET A 193 30.75 -9.71 30.22
C MET A 193 31.73 -9.72 31.39
N PRO A 194 31.26 -9.49 32.63
CA PRO A 194 32.09 -9.60 33.83
C PRO A 194 32.71 -10.99 34.00
N GLU A 195 31.95 -12.03 33.64
CA GLU A 195 32.33 -13.44 33.67
C GLU A 195 31.94 -14.08 32.33
N ALA A 196 32.93 -14.38 31.50
CA ALA A 196 32.72 -14.91 30.15
C ALA A 196 32.19 -16.35 30.10
N ASP A 197 32.06 -17.02 31.24
CA ASP A 197 31.45 -18.35 31.40
C ASP A 197 30.08 -18.27 32.10
N ASN A 198 29.61 -17.07 32.45
CA ASN A 198 28.38 -16.85 33.18
C ASN A 198 27.44 -15.86 32.48
N PRO A 199 26.58 -16.33 31.55
CA PRO A 199 25.63 -15.49 30.82
C PRO A 199 24.54 -14.86 31.70
N HIS A 200 24.42 -15.30 32.96
CA HIS A 200 23.44 -14.75 33.90
C HIS A 200 23.94 -13.49 34.61
N LEU A 201 25.25 -13.21 34.57
CA LEU A 201 25.85 -12.07 35.26
C LEU A 201 25.94 -10.85 34.34
N ILE A 202 24.87 -10.07 34.31
CA ILE A 202 24.88 -8.71 33.75
C ILE A 202 24.71 -7.68 34.86
N LEU A 203 25.37 -6.53 34.73
CA LEU A 203 25.38 -5.46 35.73
C LEU A 203 24.58 -4.25 35.24
N PRO A 204 23.85 -3.56 36.13
CA PRO A 204 23.21 -2.30 35.79
C PRO A 204 24.19 -1.27 35.22
N GLY A 205 23.76 -0.56 34.17
CA GLY A 205 24.57 0.43 33.45
C GLY A 205 25.46 -0.15 32.36
N MET A 206 25.56 -1.49 32.23
CA MET A 206 26.21 -2.11 31.08
C MET A 206 25.46 -1.77 29.79
N ILE A 207 26.23 -1.47 28.74
CA ILE A 207 25.72 -1.26 27.39
C ILE A 207 25.85 -2.59 26.66
N LEU A 208 24.71 -3.16 26.27
CA LEU A 208 24.68 -4.39 25.48
C LEU A 208 24.44 -4.03 24.02
N GLU A 209 25.27 -4.54 23.13
CA GLU A 209 25.00 -4.57 21.69
C GLU A 209 23.83 -5.52 21.43
N ILE A 210 22.88 -5.08 20.63
CA ILE A 210 21.66 -5.80 20.31
C ILE A 210 21.75 -6.21 18.83
N PRO A 211 22.32 -7.38 18.50
CA PRO A 211 22.63 -7.74 17.12
C PRO A 211 21.38 -8.09 16.32
N SER A 212 21.33 -7.68 15.07
CA SER A 212 20.20 -7.97 14.18
C SER A 212 20.03 -9.49 13.97
N VAL A 213 18.85 -10.03 14.26
CA VAL A 213 18.56 -11.49 14.14
C VAL A 213 17.62 -11.84 12.99
N SER A 214 16.81 -10.89 12.54
CA SER A 214 15.88 -11.02 11.41
C SER A 214 16.18 -10.01 10.30
N GLY A 215 17.40 -9.45 10.31
CA GLY A 215 17.86 -8.46 9.34
C GLY A 215 17.41 -7.02 9.63
N GLU A 216 16.66 -6.75 10.70
CA GLU A 216 16.27 -5.40 11.10
C GLU A 216 17.48 -4.43 11.17
N THR A 217 17.29 -3.19 10.71
CA THR A 217 18.27 -2.12 10.96
C THR A 217 18.09 -1.65 12.38
N ARG A 218 19.18 -1.58 13.13
CA ARG A 218 19.17 -1.04 14.49
C ARG A 218 20.01 0.21 14.60
N SER A 219 19.49 1.20 15.32
CA SER A 219 20.20 2.45 15.54
C SER A 219 19.82 3.07 16.88
N GLY A 220 20.75 3.83 17.43
CA GLY A 220 20.56 4.50 18.71
C GLY A 220 20.75 3.58 19.91
N THR A 221 20.72 4.19 21.08
CA THR A 221 20.86 3.54 22.38
C THR A 221 19.57 3.69 23.16
N TRP A 222 18.95 2.58 23.51
CA TRP A 222 17.82 2.58 24.42
C TRP A 222 18.29 2.77 25.86
N GLN A 223 17.77 3.82 26.50
CA GLN A 223 18.01 4.13 27.89
C GLN A 223 16.74 4.69 28.52
N ASP A 224 16.24 4.03 29.57
CA ASP A 224 15.09 4.47 30.37
C ASP A 224 13.83 4.82 29.57
N GLY A 225 13.52 4.00 28.55
CA GLY A 225 12.33 4.15 27.72
C GLY A 225 12.47 5.10 26.53
N ILE A 226 13.69 5.60 26.26
CA ILE A 226 13.96 6.51 25.14
C ILE A 226 15.12 5.95 24.31
N VAL A 227 14.99 5.94 22.98
CA VAL A 227 16.10 5.68 22.05
C VAL A 227 16.81 7.00 21.75
N LYS A 228 18.12 7.07 22.00
CA LYS A 228 18.98 8.25 21.80
C LYS A 228 20.00 8.04 20.69
#